data_AF-A0A0Q6W3H2-F1
#
_entry.id   AF-A0A0Q6W3H2-F1
#
_cell.length_a   1.000
_cell.length_b   1.000
_cell.length_c   1.000
_cell.angle_alpha   90.00
_cell.angle_beta   90.00
_cell.angle_gamma   90.00
#
_symmetry.space_group_name_H-M   'P 1'
#
loop_
_entity.id
_entity.type
_entity.pdbx_description
1 polymer ?
#
loop_
_entity_poly.entity_id
_entity_poly.type
_entity_poly.pdbx_seq_one_letter_code
_entity_poly.pdbx_strand_id
1 'polypeptide(L)'
;MNQDTDIQLSGPFKATDGAGRAIDIKAIRMFDEGYSVVDLYVDLAAPASDGLHKDKKLIAEISARLRSLGYTGPDLAPGDPVVQEKKLIVLDTPDEFLPFAVRKGFKDLSSEFDE
;
A
#
# COMPACT_ATOMS: atom_id res chain seq x y z
N MET A 1 -18.54 -7.96 3.94
CA MET A 1 -17.41 -7.72 3.02
C MET A 1 -16.52 -8.94 3.13
N ASN A 2 -16.42 -9.74 2.07
CA ASN A 2 -15.64 -10.98 2.09
C ASN A 2 -14.16 -10.60 2.17
N GLN A 3 -13.46 -11.12 3.18
CA GLN A 3 -12.02 -10.94 3.42
C GLN A 3 -11.14 -11.73 2.43
N ASP A 4 -11.73 -12.28 1.36
CA ASP A 4 -11.05 -13.21 0.45
C ASP A 4 -10.12 -12.48 -0.54
N THR A 5 -10.29 -11.16 -0.69
CA THR A 5 -9.51 -10.30 -1.62
C THR A 5 -8.46 -9.44 -0.94
N ASP A 6 -8.38 -9.46 0.40
CA ASP A 6 -7.39 -8.69 1.15
C ASP A 6 -6.08 -9.49 1.31
N ILE A 7 -5.02 -9.05 0.66
CA ILE A 7 -3.71 -9.70 0.75
C ILE A 7 -2.83 -8.90 1.71
N GLN A 8 -2.58 -9.46 2.89
CA GLN A 8 -1.71 -8.83 3.88
C GLN A 8 -0.23 -8.97 3.51
N LEU A 9 0.44 -7.83 3.31
CA LEU A 9 1.84 -7.76 2.95
C LEU A 9 2.76 -7.65 4.17
N SER A 10 2.30 -7.00 5.24
CA SER A 10 3.11 -6.74 6.43
C SER A 10 2.35 -6.88 7.74
N GLY A 11 3.09 -7.19 8.81
CA GLY A 11 2.64 -6.99 10.18
C GLY A 11 2.94 -5.57 10.70
N PRO A 12 2.61 -5.27 11.97
CA PRO A 12 2.75 -3.93 12.53
C PRO A 12 4.19 -3.41 12.50
N PHE A 13 4.34 -2.11 12.23
CA PHE A 13 5.62 -1.42 12.25
C PHE A 13 5.43 0.08 12.51
N LYS A 14 6.53 0.79 12.76
CA LYS A 14 6.55 2.24 12.91
C LYS A 14 7.26 2.87 11.73
N ALA A 15 6.73 3.98 11.23
CA ALA A 15 7.34 4.82 10.22
C ALA A 15 7.49 6.25 10.76
N THR A 16 8.39 7.04 10.17
CA THR A 16 8.59 8.44 10.57
C THR A 16 8.18 9.39 9.46
N ASP A 17 7.33 10.37 9.74
CA ASP A 17 6.91 11.36 8.75
C ASP A 17 7.94 12.51 8.54
N GLY A 18 7.63 13.42 7.62
CA GLY A 18 8.40 14.63 7.32
C GLY A 18 8.60 15.55 8.51
N ALA A 19 7.64 15.58 9.45
CA ALA A 19 7.70 16.36 10.68
C ALA A 19 8.46 15.66 11.82
N GLY A 20 8.95 14.44 11.60
CA GLY A 20 9.66 13.65 12.61
C GLY A 20 8.74 12.93 13.60
N ARG A 21 7.44 12.87 13.32
CA ARG A 21 6.45 12.16 14.14
C ARG A 21 6.50 10.67 13.81
N ALA A 22 6.42 9.84 14.85
CA ALA A 22 6.26 8.41 14.70
C ALA A 22 4.80 8.07 14.35
N ILE A 23 4.62 7.33 13.27
CA ILE A 23 3.34 6.85 12.77
C ILE A 23 3.27 5.35 13.01
N ASP A 24 2.33 4.93 13.85
CA ASP A 24 2.06 3.52 14.13
C ASP A 24 1.20 2.92 13.01
N ILE A 25 1.76 1.96 12.28
CA ILE A 25 1.10 1.26 11.17
C ILE A 25 0.80 -0.17 11.62
N LYS A 26 -0.44 -0.60 11.43
CA LYS A 26 -0.94 -1.93 11.79
C LYS A 26 -0.60 -2.99 10.75
N ALA A 27 -0.77 -2.65 9.47
CA ALA A 27 -0.49 -3.52 8.35
C ALA A 27 -0.38 -2.71 7.06
N ILE A 28 0.25 -3.31 6.06
CA ILE A 28 0.10 -2.96 4.66
C ILE A 28 -0.67 -4.11 4.00
N ARG A 29 -1.69 -3.80 3.23
CA ARG A 29 -2.52 -4.77 2.51
C ARG A 29 -2.72 -4.31 1.07
N MET A 30 -2.92 -5.26 0.18
CA MET A 30 -3.43 -5.00 -1.17
C MET A 30 -4.89 -5.38 -1.20
N PHE A 31 -5.68 -4.62 -1.94
CA PHE A 31 -7.03 -5.00 -2.29
C PHE A 31 -7.05 -5.55 -3.71
N ASP A 32 -7.41 -6.83 -3.85
CA ASP A 32 -7.55 -7.48 -5.14
C ASP A 32 -8.95 -7.20 -5.72
N GLU A 33 -9.06 -6.14 -6.53
CA GLU A 33 -10.29 -5.81 -7.27
C GLU A 33 -10.53 -6.72 -8.47
N GLY A 34 -9.59 -7.63 -8.79
CA GLY A 34 -9.67 -8.55 -9.94
C GLY A 34 -9.38 -7.90 -11.29
N TYR A 35 -9.04 -6.62 -11.36
CA TYR A 35 -8.74 -5.93 -12.63
C TYR A 35 -7.52 -5.03 -12.49
N SER A 36 -6.37 -5.47 -13.02
CA SER A 36 -5.10 -4.77 -13.37
C SER A 36 -4.51 -3.66 -12.47
N VAL A 37 -5.19 -3.19 -11.43
CA VAL A 37 -4.81 -2.09 -10.56
C VAL A 37 -4.67 -2.66 -9.16
N VAL A 38 -3.50 -2.40 -8.56
CA VAL A 38 -3.22 -2.83 -7.19
C VAL A 38 -3.41 -1.64 -6.27
N ASP A 39 -4.54 -1.61 -5.60
CA ASP A 39 -4.79 -0.65 -4.53
C ASP A 39 -3.99 -1.06 -3.29
N LEU A 40 -3.07 -0.20 -2.86
CA LEU A 40 -2.25 -0.44 -1.67
C LEU A 40 -2.75 0.35 -0.46
N TYR A 41 -3.14 -0.39 0.57
CA TYR A 41 -3.75 0.11 1.78
C TYR A 41 -2.77 0.05 2.95
N VAL A 42 -2.65 1.16 3.67
CA VAL A 42 -1.80 1.28 4.87
C VAL A 42 -2.70 1.60 6.07
N ASP A 43 -2.86 0.60 6.93
CA ASP A 43 -3.73 0.69 8.11
C ASP A 43 -3.02 1.42 9.24
N LEU A 44 -3.59 2.54 9.68
CA LEU A 44 -3.03 3.33 10.77
C LEU A 44 -3.62 2.89 12.13
N ALA A 45 -2.80 2.94 13.17
CA ALA A 45 -3.26 2.69 14.53
C ALA A 45 -4.12 3.85 15.07
N ALA A 46 -3.77 5.08 14.70
CA ALA A 46 -4.45 6.31 15.08
C ALA A 46 -4.95 7.06 13.83
N PRO A 47 -5.92 7.99 13.98
CA PRO A 47 -6.37 8.80 12.87
C PRO A 47 -5.21 9.60 12.22
N ALA A 48 -5.14 9.59 10.90
CA ALA A 48 -4.24 10.41 10.10
C ALA A 48 -4.51 11.90 10.34
N SER A 49 -3.44 12.68 10.41
CA SER A 49 -3.56 14.13 10.27
C SER A 49 -3.85 14.51 8.82
N ASP A 50 -4.43 15.69 8.60
CA ASP A 50 -4.68 16.20 7.25
C ASP A 50 -3.40 16.19 6.40
N GLY A 51 -3.52 15.68 5.17
CA GLY A 51 -2.41 15.61 4.21
C GLY A 51 -1.36 14.52 4.49
N LEU A 52 -1.50 13.69 5.53
CA LEU A 52 -0.52 12.64 5.86
C LEU A 52 -0.26 11.68 4.70
N HIS A 53 -1.28 11.36 3.90
CA HIS A 53 -1.19 10.53 2.70
C HIS A 53 -0.28 11.12 1.59
N LYS A 54 0.11 12.40 1.68
CA LYS A 54 1.04 13.07 0.74
C LYS A 54 2.43 13.29 1.33
N ASP A 55 2.67 12.85 2.56
CA ASP A 55 3.97 13.03 3.21
C ASP A 55 5.01 12.13 2.53
N LYS A 56 5.91 12.75 1.76
CA LYS A 56 6.92 12.04 0.96
C LYS A 56 7.84 11.17 1.80
N LYS A 57 8.16 11.60 3.03
CA LYS A 57 9.05 10.85 3.89
C LYS A 57 8.35 9.62 4.46
N LEU A 58 7.09 9.76 4.87
CA LEU A 58 6.26 8.63 5.28
C LEU A 58 6.11 7.62 4.14
N ILE A 59 5.83 8.08 2.92
CA ILE A 59 5.72 7.21 1.75
C ILE A 59 7.04 6.49 1.46
N ALA A 60 8.18 7.18 1.58
CA ALA A 60 9.50 6.57 1.43
C ALA A 60 9.78 5.50 2.51
N GLU A 61 9.39 5.74 3.77
CA GLU A 61 9.49 4.76 4.86
C GLU A 61 8.62 3.53 4.60
N ILE A 62 7.40 3.72 4.10
CA ILE A 62 6.49 2.62 3.71
C ILE A 62 7.09 1.83 2.53
N SER A 63 7.64 2.54 1.53
CA SER A 63 8.31 1.92 0.39
C SER A 63 9.54 1.12 0.83
N ALA A 64 10.34 1.65 1.76
CA ALA A 64 11.47 0.94 2.36
C ALA A 64 11.01 -0.32 3.13
N ARG A 65 9.86 -0.25 3.82
CA ARG A 65 9.27 -1.42 4.46
C ARG A 65 8.90 -2.49 3.43
N LEU A 66 8.28 -2.14 2.31
CA LEU A 66 7.99 -3.08 1.23
C LEU A 66 9.26 -3.65 0.61
N ARG A 67 10.33 -2.85 0.48
CA ARG A 67 11.62 -3.35 0.00
C ARG A 67 12.20 -4.43 0.90
N SER A 68 12.06 -4.29 2.22
CA SER A 68 12.44 -5.34 3.17
C SER A 68 11.63 -6.64 3.00
N LEU A 69 10.47 -6.57 2.34
CA LEU A 69 9.57 -7.70 2.08
C LEU A 69 9.73 -8.30 0.67
N GLY A 70 10.64 -7.74 -0.14
CA GLY A 70 11.01 -8.22 -1.48
C GLY A 70 10.55 -7.34 -2.65
N TYR A 71 9.97 -6.17 -2.39
CA TYR A 71 9.68 -5.19 -3.45
C TYR A 71 10.98 -4.52 -3.93
N THR A 72 11.16 -4.33 -5.23
CA THR A 72 12.40 -3.74 -5.79
C THR A 72 12.16 -2.51 -6.68
N GLY A 73 10.91 -2.05 -6.77
CA GLY A 73 10.54 -0.93 -7.62
C GLY A 73 10.76 0.46 -6.97
N PRO A 74 10.32 1.52 -7.67
CA PRO A 74 10.44 2.90 -7.20
C PRO A 74 9.58 3.16 -5.95
N ASP A 75 9.71 4.35 -5.36
CA ASP A 75 8.82 4.74 -4.26
C ASP A 75 7.38 4.82 -4.75
N LEU A 76 6.45 4.51 -3.85
CA LEU A 76 5.02 4.60 -4.10
C LEU A 76 4.58 6.07 -4.27
N ALA A 77 3.38 6.27 -4.80
CA ALA A 77 2.77 7.59 -4.92
C ALA A 77 1.54 7.73 -4.00
N PRO A 78 1.15 8.95 -3.60
CA PRO A 78 -0.12 9.18 -2.95
C PRO A 78 -1.26 8.71 -3.86
N GLY A 79 -2.18 7.89 -3.34
CA GLY A 79 -3.39 7.50 -4.06
C GLY A 79 -4.44 8.60 -4.10
N ASP A 80 -5.60 8.29 -4.69
CA ASP A 80 -6.69 9.26 -4.86
C ASP A 80 -7.13 9.87 -3.51
N PRO A 81 -7.20 11.21 -3.37
CA PRO A 81 -7.63 11.87 -2.15
C PRO A 81 -9.08 11.54 -1.73
N VAL A 82 -9.95 11.12 -2.65
CA VAL A 82 -11.36 10.83 -2.40
C VAL A 82 -11.56 9.51 -1.64
N VAL A 83 -10.63 8.57 -1.77
CA VAL A 83 -10.68 7.25 -1.11
C VAL A 83 -9.86 7.19 0.19
N GLN A 84 -9.24 8.31 0.59
CA GLN A 84 -8.51 8.39 1.84
C GLN A 84 -9.48 8.37 3.03
N GLU A 85 -9.22 7.53 4.04
CA GLU A 85 -10.02 7.49 5.25
C GLU A 85 -9.23 7.92 6.48
N LYS A 86 -9.92 8.17 7.59
CA LYS A 86 -9.29 8.64 8.83
C LYS A 86 -8.18 7.71 9.32
N LYS A 87 -8.25 6.40 9.10
CA LYS A 87 -7.25 5.42 9.58
C LYS A 87 -6.65 4.58 8.45
N LEU A 88 -6.78 5.04 7.21
CA LEU A 88 -6.34 4.33 6.03
C LEU A 88 -5.63 5.32 5.11
N ILE A 89 -4.41 5.00 4.71
CA ILE A 89 -3.76 5.69 3.59
C ILE A 89 -3.84 4.77 2.39
N VAL A 90 -4.34 5.31 1.28
CA VAL A 90 -4.32 4.64 -0.02
C VAL A 90 -3.14 5.17 -0.82
N LEU A 91 -2.33 4.26 -1.37
CA LEU A 91 -1.16 4.57 -2.17
C LEU A 91 -1.31 3.96 -3.56
N ASP A 92 -0.94 4.74 -4.57
CA ASP A 92 -0.83 4.27 -5.93
C ASP A 92 0.47 3.48 -6.09
N THR A 93 0.35 2.32 -6.72
CA THR A 93 1.49 1.47 -7.03
C THR A 93 1.94 1.66 -8.47
N PRO A 94 3.26 1.75 -8.74
CA PRO A 94 3.79 1.75 -10.09
C PRO A 94 3.66 0.36 -10.74
N ASP A 95 3.80 0.27 -12.06
CA ASP A 95 3.69 -0.99 -12.82
C ASP A 95 4.68 -2.07 -12.31
N GLU A 96 5.88 -1.65 -11.88
CA GLU A 96 6.90 -2.55 -11.31
C GLU A 96 6.47 -3.18 -9.97
N PHE A 97 5.36 -2.75 -9.38
CA PHE A 97 4.78 -3.38 -8.20
C PHE A 97 4.04 -4.67 -8.54
N LEU A 98 3.49 -4.81 -9.75
CA LEU A 98 2.67 -5.97 -10.14
C LEU A 98 3.41 -7.32 -9.97
N PRO A 99 4.68 -7.49 -10.41
CA PRO A 99 5.40 -8.75 -10.17
C PRO A 99 5.59 -9.07 -8.69
N PHE A 100 5.73 -8.05 -7.83
CA PHE A 100 5.79 -8.24 -6.39
C PHE A 100 4.43 -8.64 -5.83
N ALA A 101 3.34 -7.98 -6.26
CA ALA A 101 1.98 -8.29 -5.86
C ALA A 101 1.60 -9.74 -6.20
N VAL A 102 1.88 -10.19 -7.44
CA VAL A 102 1.60 -11.57 -7.90
C VAL A 102 2.33 -12.59 -7.03
N ARG A 103 3.61 -12.34 -6.68
CA ARG A 103 4.38 -13.22 -5.77
C ARG A 103 3.81 -13.28 -4.36
N LYS A 104 3.01 -12.29 -3.96
CA LYS A 104 2.33 -12.23 -2.66
C LYS A 104 0.91 -12.80 -2.71
N GLY A 105 0.44 -13.23 -3.88
CA GLY A 105 -0.85 -13.90 -4.07
C GLY A 105 -1.90 -13.07 -4.81
N PHE A 106 -1.54 -11.90 -5.34
CA PHE A 106 -2.45 -11.10 -6.17
C PHE A 106 -2.77 -11.86 -7.46
N LYS A 107 -4.06 -11.96 -7.80
CA LYS A 107 -4.50 -12.61 -9.04
C LYS A 107 -4.54 -11.58 -10.15
N ASP A 108 -3.52 -11.60 -11.00
CA ASP A 108 -3.58 -10.83 -12.23
C ASP A 108 -4.48 -11.53 -13.25
N LEU A 109 -5.79 -11.24 -13.18
CA LEU A 109 -6.77 -11.79 -14.11
C LEU A 109 -6.62 -11.22 -15.52
N SER A 110 -5.87 -10.13 -15.72
CA SER A 110 -5.66 -9.57 -17.07
C SER A 110 -4.85 -10.51 -17.96
N SER A 111 -3.92 -11.26 -17.37
CA SER A 111 -3.16 -12.31 -18.05
C SER A 111 -4.04 -13.47 -18.56
N GLU A 112 -5.26 -13.66 -18.03
CA GLU A 112 -6.17 -14.74 -18.47
C GLU A 112 -7.05 -14.36 -19.68
N PHE A 113 -7.06 -13.08 -20.10
CA PHE A 113 -7.89 -12.59 -21.22
C PHE A 113 -7.09 -12.23 -22.49
N ASP A 114 -5.77 -12.39 -22.47
CA ASP A 114 -4.88 -12.17 -23.63
C ASP A 114 -4.68 -13.43 -24.52
N GLU A 115 -5.44 -14.52 -24.29
CA GLU A 115 -5.51 -15.73 -25.15
C GLU A 115 -6.70 -15.74 -26.12
#